data_AF-A0AA35MH85-F1
#
_entry.id   AF-A0AA35MH85-F1
#
_cell.length_a   1.000
_cell.length_b   1.000
_cell.length_c   1.000
_cell.angle_alpha   90.00
_cell.angle_beta   90.00
_cell.angle_gamma   90.00
#
_symmetry.space_group_name_H-M   'P 1'
#
loop_
_entity.id
_entity.type
_entity.pdbx_description
1 polymer ?
#
loop_
_entity_poly.entity_id
_entity_poly.type
_entity_poly.pdbx_seq_one_letter_code
_entity_poly.pdbx_strand_id
1 'polypeptide(L)'
;MLGLAVENSHTRFRSHQLRTWILEYLRQHPTDAMAKSKNSSQHNQQRKAHRNGITKPKTSRYPSLKGVDPKFRRNHRHALHGNAKALKEAKEGKRENV
;
A
#
# COMPACT_ATOMS: atom_id res chain seq x y z
N MET A 1 51.44 -19.59 3.95
CA MET A 1 51.13 -20.19 2.64
C MET A 1 49.63 -20.08 2.43
N LEU A 2 49.23 -19.19 1.54
CA LEU A 2 47.86 -18.71 1.34
C LEU A 2 46.93 -19.83 0.87
N GLY A 3 45.77 -19.95 1.53
CA GLY A 3 44.68 -20.83 1.14
C GLY A 3 44.08 -20.37 -0.19
N LEU A 4 44.02 -21.31 -1.13
CA LEU A 4 43.51 -21.16 -2.48
C LEU A 4 42.03 -20.75 -2.48
N ALA A 5 41.73 -19.62 -3.10
CA ALA A 5 40.37 -19.20 -3.42
C ALA A 5 39.75 -20.19 -4.42
N VAL A 6 38.68 -20.86 -4.00
CA VAL A 6 37.81 -21.67 -4.86
C VAL A 6 36.97 -20.72 -5.71
N GLU A 7 37.49 -20.33 -6.87
CA GLU A 7 36.73 -19.57 -7.87
C GLU A 7 35.73 -20.48 -8.60
N ASN A 8 34.53 -20.56 -8.02
CA ASN A 8 33.21 -20.46 -8.63
C ASN A 8 33.11 -20.54 -10.18
N SER A 9 33.48 -21.66 -10.79
CA SER A 9 33.44 -21.89 -12.25
C SER A 9 32.11 -22.46 -12.77
N HIS A 10 31.24 -22.99 -11.89
CA HIS A 10 29.99 -23.65 -12.27
C HIS A 10 28.78 -22.71 -12.43
N THR A 11 28.81 -21.53 -11.80
CA THR A 11 27.72 -20.54 -11.90
C THR A 11 27.85 -19.65 -13.15
N ARG A 12 29.05 -19.48 -13.72
CA ARG A 12 29.27 -18.75 -14.98
C ARG A 12 28.91 -19.57 -16.22
N PHE A 13 29.12 -20.88 -16.22
CA PHE A 13 28.89 -21.71 -17.41
C PHE A 13 27.40 -21.94 -17.70
N ARG A 14 26.58 -22.18 -16.66
CA ARG A 14 25.12 -22.28 -16.81
C ARG A 14 24.47 -20.95 -17.19
N SER A 15 25.06 -19.83 -16.74
CA SER A 15 24.63 -18.48 -17.11
C SER A 15 24.95 -18.15 -18.58
N HIS A 16 26.11 -18.56 -19.07
CA HIS A 16 26.54 -18.28 -20.44
C HIS A 16 25.77 -19.11 -21.47
N GLN A 17 25.55 -20.40 -21.20
CA GLN A 17 24.78 -21.30 -22.06
C GLN A 17 23.33 -20.82 -22.23
N LEU A 18 22.69 -20.35 -21.15
CA LEU A 18 21.33 -19.77 -21.21
C LEU A 18 21.31 -18.42 -21.94
N ARG A 19 22.34 -17.58 -21.78
CA ARG A 19 22.45 -16.30 -22.48
C ARG A 19 22.64 -16.48 -23.98
N THR A 20 23.54 -17.37 -24.41
CA THR A 20 23.78 -17.64 -25.82
C THR A 20 22.56 -18.30 -26.48
N TRP A 21 21.85 -19.18 -25.76
CA TRP A 21 20.64 -19.81 -26.26
C TRP A 21 19.48 -18.81 -26.46
N ILE A 22 19.26 -17.90 -25.50
CA ILE A 22 18.23 -16.86 -25.61
C ILE A 22 18.54 -15.88 -26.76
N LEU A 23 19.81 -15.49 -26.93
CA LEU A 23 20.22 -14.57 -28.00
C LEU A 23 20.09 -15.20 -29.39
N GLU A 24 20.45 -16.48 -29.54
CA GLU A 24 20.30 -17.21 -30.79
C GLU A 24 18.81 -17.47 -31.11
N TYR A 25 17.98 -17.77 -30.10
CA TYR A 25 16.53 -17.90 -30.23
C TYR A 25 15.86 -16.61 -30.71
N LEU A 26 16.24 -15.44 -30.15
CA LEU A 26 15.71 -14.14 -30.57
C LEU A 26 16.19 -13.71 -31.96
N ARG A 27 17.33 -14.23 -32.43
CA ARG A 27 17.88 -14.00 -33.77
C ARG A 27 17.16 -14.83 -34.85
N GLN A 28 16.77 -16.06 -34.52
CA GLN A 28 16.13 -16.99 -35.47
C GLN A 28 14.61 -16.79 -35.60
N HIS A 29 13.97 -16.09 -34.65
CA HIS A 29 12.55 -15.72 -34.69
C HIS A 29 12.33 -14.19 -34.79
N PRO A 30 12.67 -13.54 -35.92
CA PRO A 30 12.36 -12.13 -36.15
C PRO A 30 10.84 -11.94 -36.36
N THR A 31 10.12 -11.77 -35.26
CA THR A 31 8.71 -11.33 -35.20
C THR A 31 7.82 -11.94 -36.29
N ASP A 32 7.69 -13.27 -36.28
CA ASP A 32 6.57 -13.95 -36.97
C ASP A 32 5.30 -13.17 -36.65
N ALA A 33 4.74 -12.52 -37.68
CA ALA A 33 3.55 -11.68 -37.67
C ALA A 33 3.23 -11.04 -36.30
N MET A 34 3.47 -9.73 -36.18
CA MET A 34 2.78 -8.88 -35.21
C MET A 34 1.27 -8.84 -35.49
N ALA A 35 0.60 -10.00 -35.41
CA ALA A 35 -0.82 -10.14 -35.50
C ALA A 35 -1.41 -9.32 -34.35
N LYS A 36 -2.29 -8.38 -34.69
CA LYS A 36 -2.86 -7.45 -33.72
C LYS A 36 -3.50 -8.24 -32.58
N SER A 37 -2.92 -8.13 -31.39
CA SER A 37 -3.49 -8.69 -30.17
C SER A 37 -4.66 -7.83 -29.69
N LYS A 38 -5.49 -8.36 -28.79
CA LYS A 38 -6.56 -7.57 -28.17
C LYS A 38 -5.95 -6.48 -27.28
N ASN A 39 -6.21 -5.22 -27.61
CA ASN A 39 -5.63 -4.06 -26.93
C ASN A 39 -6.23 -3.78 -25.53
N SER A 40 -7.44 -4.28 -25.23
CA SER A 40 -8.10 -4.09 -23.93
C SER A 40 -9.21 -5.11 -23.67
N SER A 41 -9.41 -5.52 -22.42
CA SER A 41 -10.51 -6.41 -22.02
C SER A 41 -10.93 -6.21 -20.56
N GLN A 42 -12.24 -6.08 -20.34
CA GLN A 42 -12.85 -6.00 -19.00
C GLN A 42 -13.56 -7.31 -18.58
N HIS A 43 -13.52 -8.35 -19.42
CA HIS A 43 -14.35 -9.56 -19.32
C HIS A 43 -14.23 -10.33 -17.99
N ASN A 44 -13.08 -10.28 -17.31
CA ASN A 44 -12.87 -10.99 -16.05
C ASN A 44 -12.70 -10.04 -14.84
N GLN A 45 -12.89 -8.74 -15.01
CA GLN A 45 -12.63 -7.79 -13.93
C GLN A 45 -13.68 -7.91 -12.82
N GLN A 46 -14.96 -7.96 -13.18
CA GLN A 46 -16.05 -8.11 -12.21
C GLN A 46 -15.97 -9.43 -11.46
N ARG A 47 -15.73 -10.55 -12.18
CA ARG A 47 -15.59 -11.87 -11.54
C ARG A 47 -14.46 -11.88 -10.52
N LYS A 48 -13.31 -11.27 -10.81
CA LYS A 48 -12.20 -11.14 -9.84
C LYS A 48 -12.57 -10.25 -8.65
N ALA A 49 -13.22 -9.11 -8.89
CA ALA A 49 -13.65 -8.21 -7.83
C ALA A 49 -14.64 -8.88 -6.86
N HIS A 50 -15.54 -9.72 -7.39
CA HIS A 50 -16.52 -10.44 -6.57
C HIS A 50 -15.98 -11.71 -5.89
N ARG A 51 -14.84 -12.29 -6.32
CA ARG A 51 -14.22 -13.43 -5.63
C ARG A 51 -13.92 -13.14 -4.15
N ASN A 52 -13.44 -11.92 -3.87
CA ASN A 52 -13.15 -11.46 -2.50
C ASN A 52 -14.26 -10.53 -1.95
N GLY A 53 -15.32 -10.29 -2.75
CA GLY A 53 -16.36 -9.32 -2.47
C GLY A 53 -15.91 -7.86 -2.65
N ILE A 54 -16.83 -7.01 -3.14
CA ILE A 54 -16.60 -5.56 -3.18
C ILE A 54 -16.94 -5.00 -1.80
N THR A 55 -15.93 -4.80 -0.97
CA THR A 55 -16.11 -4.30 0.40
C THR A 55 -16.35 -2.80 0.44
N LYS A 56 -17.35 -2.37 1.22
CA LYS A 56 -17.57 -0.95 1.54
C LYS A 56 -16.43 -0.41 2.43
N PRO A 57 -16.13 0.91 2.39
CA PRO A 57 -15.16 1.49 3.32
C PRO A 57 -15.64 1.27 4.77
N LYS A 58 -14.69 0.99 5.66
CA LYS A 58 -15.00 0.77 7.08
C LYS A 58 -15.46 2.08 7.71
N THR A 59 -16.66 2.07 8.28
CA THR A 59 -17.19 3.20 9.05
C THR A 59 -16.79 3.05 10.52
N SER A 60 -16.21 4.11 11.09
CA SER A 60 -15.96 4.23 12.53
C SER A 60 -17.03 5.12 13.15
N ARG A 61 -17.40 4.89 14.42
CA ARG A 61 -18.32 5.76 15.17
C ARG A 61 -17.82 7.20 15.23
N TYR A 62 -16.51 7.40 15.28
CA TYR A 62 -15.90 8.72 15.35
C TYR A 62 -14.91 8.91 14.18
N PRO A 63 -15.24 9.75 13.19
CA PRO A 63 -14.33 10.07 12.09
C PRO A 63 -13.27 11.10 12.50
N SER A 64 -12.21 11.22 11.71
CA SER A 64 -11.20 12.27 11.93
C SER A 64 -11.74 13.65 11.56
N LEU A 65 -11.43 14.68 12.36
CA LEU A 65 -11.72 16.09 12.03
C LEU A 65 -10.72 16.69 11.01
N LYS A 66 -10.05 15.87 10.20
CA LYS A 66 -9.12 16.35 9.16
C LYS A 66 -9.93 16.99 8.03
N GLY A 67 -9.56 18.21 7.64
CA GLY A 67 -10.29 18.98 6.62
C GLY A 67 -11.44 19.84 7.16
N VAL A 68 -11.74 19.78 8.46
CA VAL A 68 -12.70 20.69 9.10
C VAL A 68 -12.04 22.06 9.31
N ASP A 69 -12.83 23.13 9.20
CA ASP A 69 -12.38 24.52 9.36
C ASP A 69 -11.40 24.71 10.54
N PRO A 70 -10.20 25.26 10.29
CA PRO A 70 -9.22 25.53 11.34
C PRO A 70 -9.73 26.43 12.46
N LYS A 71 -10.65 27.37 12.20
CA LYS A 71 -11.21 28.24 13.25
C LYS A 71 -12.14 27.46 14.17
N PHE A 72 -13.05 26.67 13.62
CA PHE A 72 -13.87 25.72 14.37
C PHE A 72 -13.03 24.76 15.21
N ARG A 73 -12.00 24.14 14.62
CA ARG A 73 -11.15 23.16 15.33
C ARG A 73 -10.39 23.76 16.51
N ARG A 74 -9.91 25.00 16.38
CA ARG A 74 -9.27 25.72 17.49
C ARG A 74 -10.25 25.95 18.63
N ASN A 75 -11.44 26.49 18.32
CA ASN A 75 -12.47 26.73 19.33
C ASN A 75 -12.94 25.43 20.00
N HIS A 76 -13.24 24.39 19.21
CA HIS A 76 -13.70 23.09 19.72
C HIS A 76 -12.68 22.47 20.68
N ARG A 77 -11.38 22.59 20.39
CA ARG A 77 -10.31 22.15 21.29
C ARG A 77 -10.39 22.87 22.65
N HIS A 78 -10.50 24.20 22.64
CA HIS A 78 -10.59 24.97 23.89
C HIS A 78 -11.86 24.66 24.69
N ALA A 79 -13.01 24.49 24.02
CA ALA A 79 -14.26 24.11 24.67
C ALA A 79 -14.17 22.74 25.35
N LEU A 80 -13.62 21.73 24.67
CA LEU A 80 -13.43 20.40 25.26
C LEU A 80 -12.48 20.42 26.46
N HIS A 81 -11.37 21.17 26.39
CA HIS A 81 -10.46 21.33 27.52
C HIS A 81 -11.12 22.03 28.71
N GLY A 82 -11.92 23.08 28.45
CA GLY A 82 -12.67 23.79 29.49
C GLY A 82 -13.65 22.87 30.21
N ASN A 83 -14.44 22.09 29.46
CA ASN A 83 -15.37 21.10 30.01
C ASN A 83 -14.64 20.01 30.82
N ALA A 84 -13.53 19.47 30.29
CA ALA A 84 -12.74 18.47 31.01
C ALA A 84 -12.19 19.00 32.34
N LYS A 85 -11.75 20.27 32.38
CA LYS A 85 -11.30 20.92 33.62
C LYS A 85 -12.45 21.11 34.61
N ALA A 86 -13.60 21.61 34.15
CA ALA A 86 -14.77 21.82 35.01
C ALA A 86 -15.30 20.50 35.60
N LEU A 87 -15.36 19.43 34.80
CA LEU A 87 -15.73 18.09 35.26
C LEU A 87 -14.76 17.55 36.31
N LYS A 88 -13.46 17.81 36.13
CA LYS A 88 -12.44 17.41 37.11
C LYS A 88 -12.62 18.16 38.43
N GLU A 89 -12.81 19.47 38.40
CA GLU A 89 -13.03 20.29 39.59
C GLU A 89 -14.32 19.90 40.34
N ALA A 90 -15.40 19.62 39.61
CA ALA A 90 -16.64 19.11 40.18
C ALA A 90 -16.44 17.74 40.86
N LYS A 91 -15.68 16.84 40.23
CA LYS A 91 -15.34 15.54 40.83
C LYS A 91 -14.46 15.66 42.08
N GLU A 92 -13.59 16.66 42.11
CA GLU A 92 -12.74 16.97 43.27
C GLU A 92 -13.48 17.76 44.36
N GLY A 93 -14.76 18.10 44.17
CA GLY A 93 -15.57 18.85 45.13
C GLY A 93 -15.16 20.31 45.30
N LYS A 94 -14.27 20.84 44.45
CA LYS A 94 -13.77 22.22 44.49
C LYS A 94 -14.72 23.23 43.84
N ARG A 95 -15.83 22.73 43.30
CA ARG A 95 -16.80 23.50 42.53
C ARG A 95 -18.18 23.28 43.14
N GLU A 96 -18.76 24.36 43.67
CA GLU A 96 -20.11 24.38 44.22
C GLU A 96 -21.10 23.93 43.12
N ASN A 97 -21.98 22.97 43.41
CA ASN A 97 -23.10 22.69 42.53
C ASN A 97 -24.11 23.83 42.70
N VAL A 98 -24.23 24.67 41.67
CA VAL A 98 -25.36 25.62 41.52
C VAL A 98 -26.56 24.86 40.98
#